data_AF-A0A7V3IW19-F1
#
_entry.id   AF-A0A7V3IW19-F1
#
_cell.length_a   1.000
_cell.length_b   1.000
_cell.length_c   1.000
_cell.angle_alpha   90.00
_cell.angle_beta   90.00
_cell.angle_gamma   90.00
#
_symmetry.space_group_name_H-M   'P 1'
#
loop_
_entity.id
_entity.type
_entity.pdbx_description
1 polymer ?
#
loop_
_entity_poly.entity_id
_entity_poly.type
_entity_poly.pdbx_seq_one_letter_code
_entity_poly.pdbx_strand_id
1 'polypeptide(L)' 'MVEDKSIDQRLRRAARRQGLRLEKSKLRDPRARDYGTYQLVNSKTGKLAHGNRKGGYGLSLAAVAEILGVPPE' A
#
# COMPACT_ATOMS: atom_id res chain seq x y z
N MET A 1 -18.25 -1.33 -9.99
CA MET A 1 -17.05 -1.06 -9.18
C MET A 1 -16.93 -2.08 -8.06
N VAL A 2 -16.48 -3.29 -8.39
CA VAL A 2 -16.20 -4.36 -7.39
C VAL A 2 -14.72 -4.81 -7.49
N GLU A 3 -14.01 -4.46 -8.57
CA GLU A 3 -12.59 -4.81 -8.77
C GLU A 3 -11.64 -4.22 -7.70
N ASP A 4 -11.80 -2.96 -7.29
CA ASP A 4 -10.85 -2.30 -6.36
C ASP A 4 -10.73 -3.03 -5.01
N LYS A 5 -11.83 -3.62 -4.54
CA LYS A 5 -11.88 -4.37 -3.28
C LYS A 5 -11.14 -5.70 -3.38
N SER A 6 -11.18 -6.34 -4.54
CA SER A 6 -10.51 -7.62 -4.82
C SER A 6 -8.99 -7.44 -4.84
N ILE A 7 -8.51 -6.42 -5.56
CA ILE A 7 -7.07 -6.11 -5.70
C ILE A 7 -6.48 -5.73 -4.33
N ASP A 8 -7.15 -4.86 -3.57
CA ASP A 8 -6.69 -4.46 -2.24
C ASP A 8 -6.57 -5.67 -1.29
N GLN A 9 -7.52 -6.61 -1.34
CA GLN A 9 -7.46 -7.81 -0.53
C GLN A 9 -6.34 -8.76 -0.96
N ARG A 10 -6.10 -8.93 -2.27
CA ARG A 10 -4.96 -9.70 -2.80
C ARG A 10 -3.63 -9.11 -2.34
N LEU A 11 -3.42 -7.81 -2.50
CA LEU A 11 -2.18 -7.15 -2.08
C LEU A 11 -1.98 -7.19 -0.56
N ARG A 12 -3.05 -7.06 0.24
CA ARG A 12 -2.98 -7.27 1.70
C ARG A 12 -2.51 -8.67 2.07
N ARG A 13 -2.99 -9.71 1.37
CA ARG A 13 -2.55 -11.10 1.59
C ARG A 13 -1.09 -11.28 1.18
N ALA A 14 -0.68 -10.73 0.05
CA ALA A 14 0.71 -10.76 -0.40
C ALA A 14 1.65 -10.05 0.60
N ALA A 15 1.30 -8.86 1.07
CA ALA A 15 2.05 -8.15 2.10
C ALA A 15 2.16 -8.98 3.39
N ARG A 16 1.06 -9.56 3.87
CA ARG A 16 1.07 -10.39 5.09
C ARG A 16 1.99 -11.60 4.98
N ARG A 17 2.07 -12.24 3.80
CA ARG A 17 2.99 -13.37 3.54
C ARG A 17 4.46 -12.96 3.67
N GLN A 18 4.79 -11.71 3.37
CA GLN A 18 6.15 -11.16 3.49
C GLN A 18 6.43 -10.50 4.84
N GLY A 19 5.51 -10.61 5.82
CA GLY A 19 5.64 -9.91 7.10
C GLY A 19 5.43 -8.40 7.00
N LEU A 20 4.78 -7.94 5.94
CA LEU A 20 4.44 -6.54 5.70
C LEU A 20 2.94 -6.30 5.90
N ARG A 21 2.57 -5.04 6.09
CA ARG A 21 1.19 -4.58 6.16
C ARG A 21 0.99 -3.44 5.17
N LEU A 22 0.00 -3.61 4.30
CA LEU A 22 -0.46 -2.57 3.39
C LEU A 22 -1.39 -1.60 4.13
N GLU A 23 -0.99 -0.33 4.16
CA GLU A 23 -1.79 0.76 4.71
C GLU A 23 -2.12 1.77 3.61
N LYS A 24 -3.39 2.18 3.56
CA LYS A 24 -3.89 3.19 2.64
C LYS A 24 -3.98 4.52 3.38
N SER A 25 -3.56 5.59 2.74
CA SER A 25 -3.72 6.95 3.27
C SER A 25 -5.20 7.22 3.54
N LYS A 26 -5.50 7.67 4.76
CA LYS A 26 -6.87 8.01 5.21
C LYS A 26 -7.28 9.44 4.84
N LEU A 27 -6.40 10.19 4.18
CA LEU A 27 -6.69 11.57 3.80
C LEU A 27 -7.95 11.59 2.95
N ARG A 28 -8.90 12.43 3.35
CA ARG A 28 -10.18 12.62 2.63
C ARG A 28 -10.10 13.72 1.59
N ASP A 29 -9.10 14.58 1.67
CA ASP A 29 -8.90 15.69 0.74
C ASP A 29 -8.25 15.18 -0.55
N PRO A 30 -8.97 15.21 -1.70
CA PRO A 30 -8.43 14.80 -3.00
C PRO A 30 -7.25 15.65 -3.47
N ARG A 31 -7.05 16.85 -2.91
CA ARG A 31 -5.92 17.74 -3.23
C ARG A 31 -4.66 17.45 -2.41
N ALA A 32 -4.76 16.59 -1.39
CA ALA A 32 -3.59 16.19 -0.64
C ALA A 32 -2.68 15.33 -1.52
N ARG A 33 -1.37 15.61 -1.50
CA ARG A 33 -0.37 14.88 -2.31
C ARG A 33 -0.36 13.37 -2.05
N ASP A 34 -0.76 12.96 -0.84
CA ASP A 34 -0.78 11.56 -0.43
C ASP A 34 -2.20 10.95 -0.50
N TYR A 35 -3.18 11.67 -1.06
CA TYR A 35 -4.54 11.16 -1.24
C TYR A 35 -4.53 9.93 -2.15
N GLY A 36 -5.20 8.86 -1.73
CA GLY A 36 -5.29 7.62 -2.51
C GLY A 36 -3.98 6.82 -2.60
N THR A 37 -2.93 7.22 -1.90
CA THR A 37 -1.65 6.52 -1.91
C THR A 37 -1.54 5.46 -0.81
N TYR A 38 -0.55 4.59 -0.95
CA TYR A 38 -0.33 3.42 -0.12
C TYR A 38 1.08 3.43 0.48
N GLN A 39 1.27 2.67 1.55
CA GLN A 39 2.57 2.33 2.11
C GLN A 39 2.62 0.89 2.57
N LEU A 40 3.84 0.36 2.66
CA LEU A 40 4.12 -0.91 3.29
C LEU A 40 4.91 -0.67 4.57
N VAL A 41 4.36 -1.13 5.68
CA VAL A 41 5.03 -1.12 6.99
C VAL A 41 5.34 -2.54 7.43
N ASN A 42 6.38 -2.72 8.22
CA ASN A 42 6.66 -3.99 8.85
C ASN A 42 5.53 -4.33 9.84
N SER A 43 4.95 -5.53 9.73
CA SER A 43 3.78 -5.91 10.54
C SER A 43 4.11 -6.11 12.02
N LYS A 44 5.37 -6.41 12.35
CA LYS A 44 5.83 -6.63 13.73
C LYS A 44 6.29 -5.34 14.41
N THR A 45 7.00 -4.48 13.70
CA THR A 45 7.62 -3.28 14.27
C THR A 45 6.86 -1.99 13.97
N GLY A 46 5.91 -2.01 13.02
CA GLY A 46 5.21 -0.83 12.54
C GLY A 46 6.10 0.16 11.78
N LYS A 47 7.38 -0.15 11.57
CA LYS A 47 8.31 0.74 10.86
C LYS A 47 8.01 0.76 9.36
N LEU A 48 8.19 1.93 8.74
CA LEU A 48 8.09 2.08 7.29
C LEU A 48 9.10 1.16 6.60
N ALA A 49 8.60 0.24 5.78
CA ALA A 49 9.42 -0.63 4.95
C ALA A 49 9.54 -0.03 3.53
N HIS A 50 8.41 0.35 2.93
CA HIS A 50 8.37 1.00 1.62
C HIS A 50 7.31 2.11 1.58
N GLY A 51 7.69 3.27 1.08
CA GLY A 51 6.85 4.46 0.97
C GLY A 51 7.68 5.73 0.85
N ASN A 52 7.04 6.90 0.84
CA ASN A 52 7.75 8.17 0.80
C ASN A 52 8.53 8.39 2.10
N ARG A 53 9.82 8.67 1.96
CA ARG A 53 10.78 8.81 3.06
C ARG A 53 10.53 10.05 3.93
N LYS A 54 9.81 11.07 3.43
CA LYS A 54 9.49 12.31 4.17
C LYS A 54 8.17 12.28 4.94
N GLY A 55 7.25 11.36 4.65
CA GLY A 55 5.91 11.38 5.26
C GLY A 55 5.23 10.03 5.44
N GLY A 56 5.85 8.93 4.99
CA GLY A 56 5.09 7.71 4.69
C GLY A 56 4.10 7.94 3.56
N TYR A 57 3.43 6.88 3.11
CA TYR A 57 2.48 6.92 1.98
C TYR A 57 3.13 7.42 0.68
N GLY A 58 2.45 7.37 -0.46
CA GLY A 58 3.03 7.76 -1.77
C GLY A 58 3.28 6.62 -2.77
N LEU A 59 3.05 5.35 -2.40
CA LEU A 59 3.04 4.25 -3.38
C LEU A 59 1.68 4.18 -4.08
N SER A 60 1.70 3.90 -5.37
CA SER A 60 0.50 3.47 -6.11
C SER A 60 0.24 1.98 -5.89
N LEU A 61 -0.96 1.50 -6.23
CA LEU A 61 -1.26 0.06 -6.18
C LEU A 61 -0.31 -0.75 -7.08
N ALA A 62 0.05 -0.23 -8.25
CA ALA A 62 1.00 -0.87 -9.15
C ALA A 62 2.40 -1.00 -8.52
N ALA A 63 2.91 0.07 -7.90
CA ALA A 63 4.20 0.03 -7.21
C ALA A 63 4.19 -0.96 -6.03
N VAL A 64 3.08 -1.02 -5.29
CA VAL A 64 2.91 -2.03 -4.23
C VAL A 64 2.90 -3.44 -4.83
N ALA A 65 2.22 -3.65 -5.95
CA ALA A 65 2.17 -4.93 -6.63
C ALA A 65 3.57 -5.39 -7.07
N GLU A 66 4.35 -4.51 -7.69
CA GLU A 66 5.75 -4.77 -8.06
C GLU A 66 6.61 -5.15 -6.85
N ILE A 67 6.56 -4.38 -5.76
CA ILE A 67 7.32 -4.66 -4.53
C ILE A 67 6.92 -6.03 -3.95
N LEU A 68 5.63 -6.37 -4.01
CA LEU A 68 5.12 -7.64 -3.50
C LEU A 68 5.28 -8.81 -4.49
N GLY A 69 5.81 -8.56 -5.70
CA GLY A 69 5.91 -9.57 -6.76
C GLY A 69 4.55 -10.07 -7.26
N VAL A 70 3.52 -9.25 -7.15
CA VAL A 70 2.17 -9.53 -7.67
C VAL A 70 2.02 -8.80 -9.01
N PRO A 71 1.56 -9.46 -10.08
CA PRO A 71 1.32 -8.79 -11.35
C PRO A 71 0.21 -7.72 -11.18
N PRO A 72 0.41 -6.50 -11.72
CA PRO A 72 -0.67 -5.53 -11.83
C PRO A 72 -1.59 -5.98 -12.97
N GLU A 73 -2.68 -6.69 -12.62
CA GLU A 73 -3.78 -7.01 -13.55
C GLU A 73 -4.56 -5.74 -13.93
#